data_AF-A0A238XG27-F1
#
_entry.id   AF-A0A238XG27-F1
#
_cell.length_a   1.000
_cell.length_b   1.000
_cell.length_c   1.000
_cell.angle_alpha   90.00
_cell.angle_beta   90.00
_cell.angle_gamma   90.00
#
_symmetry.space_group_name_H-M   'P 1'
#
loop_
_entity.id
_entity.type
_entity.pdbx_description
1 polymer ?
#
loop_
_entity_poly.entity_id
_entity_poly.type
_entity_poly.pdbx_seq_one_letter_code
_entity_poly.pdbx_strand_id
1 'polypeptide(L)' 'MSDNPDLSPEEAALLEKITERGYTPKRKVTEPDEAPGGPAGTSQGNED' A
#
# COMPACT_ATOMS: atom_id res chain seq x y z
N MET A 1 -16.74 -3.84 24.83
CA MET A 1 -17.07 -4.53 23.57
C MET A 1 -15.84 -5.32 23.22
N SER A 2 -15.90 -6.64 23.34
CA SER A 2 -14.79 -7.52 23.00
C SER A 2 -15.14 -8.14 21.66
N ASP A 3 -14.77 -7.47 20.58
CA ASP A 3 -14.93 -7.97 19.21
C ASP A 3 -13.79 -8.96 18.93
N ASN A 4 -13.81 -10.10 19.62
CA ASN A 4 -12.99 -11.24 19.22
C ASN A 4 -13.83 -12.06 18.23
N PRO A 5 -13.59 -11.92 16.91
CA PRO A 5 -14.25 -12.78 15.94
C PRO A 5 -13.83 -14.23 16.19
N ASP A 6 -14.78 -15.16 16.03
CA ASP A 6 -14.48 -16.59 16.03
C ASP A 6 -13.85 -16.92 14.68
N LEU A 7 -12.51 -17.00 14.66
CA LEU A 7 -11.74 -17.25 13.45
C LEU A 7 -11.54 -18.76 13.27
N SER A 8 -11.71 -19.23 12.05
CA SER A 8 -11.29 -20.58 11.70
C SER A 8 -9.76 -20.74 11.83
N PRO A 9 -9.25 -21.97 11.99
CA PRO A 9 -7.81 -22.21 12.05
C PRO A 9 -7.04 -21.67 10.83
N GLU A 10 -7.67 -21.66 9.65
CA GLU A 10 -7.08 -21.13 8.41
C GLU A 10 -6.96 -19.60 8.45
N GLU A 11 -8.00 -18.90 8.91
CA GLU A 11 -8.00 -17.44 9.04
C GLU A 11 -7.00 -16.97 10.11
N ALA A 12 -6.88 -17.70 11.22
CA ALA A 12 -5.89 -17.42 12.26
C ALA A 12 -4.45 -17.54 11.71
N ALA A 13 -4.17 -18.58 10.91
CA ALA A 13 -2.86 -18.78 10.30
C ALA A 13 -2.47 -17.67 9.31
N LEU A 14 -3.45 -17.10 8.59
CA LEU A 14 -3.20 -15.95 7.71
C LEU A 14 -2.76 -14.70 8.48
N LEU A 15 -3.36 -14.45 9.64
CA LEU A 15 -2.99 -13.33 10.51
C LEU A 15 -1.60 -13.51 11.12
N GLU A 16 -1.27 -14.72 11.59
CA GLU A 16 0.07 -15.04 12.10
C GLU A 16 1.14 -14.84 11.01
N LYS A 17 0.87 -15.27 9.78
CA LYS A 17 1.78 -15.13 8.63
C LYS A 17 2.03 -13.66 8.22
N ILE A 18 1.11 -12.75 8.51
CA ILE A 18 1.27 -11.31 8.23
C ILE A 18 2.22 -10.66 9.24
N THR A 19 2.36 -11.20 10.45
CA THR A 19 3.27 -10.65 11.47
C THR A 19 4.75 -10.74 11.10
N GLU A 20 5.13 -11.72 10.27
CA GLU A 20 6.51 -11.89 9.78
C GLU A 20 6.91 -10.82 8.75
N ARG A 21 5.96 -10.32 7.96
CA ARG A 21 6.14 -9.14 7.09
C ARG A 21 5.59 -7.92 7.79
N GLY A 22 6.23 -7.55 8.89
CA GLY A 22 5.84 -6.42 9.71
C GLY A 22 5.55 -5.15 8.91
N TYR A 23 4.69 -4.30 9.46
CA TYR A 23 4.42 -2.97 8.91
C TYR A 23 5.71 -2.15 8.90
N THR A 24 6.29 -1.91 7.72
CA THR A 24 7.30 -0.87 7.57
C THR A 24 6.57 0.47 7.65
N PRO A 25 6.80 1.29 8.69
CA PRO A 25 6.18 2.60 8.76
C PRO A 25 6.55 3.36 7.50
N LYS A 26 5.54 3.87 6.79
CA LYS A 26 5.79 4.78 5.67
C LYS A 26 6.68 5.89 6.23
N ARG A 27 7.83 6.13 5.59
CA ARG A 27 8.64 7.31 5.90
C ARG A 27 7.68 8.51 5.86
N LYS A 28 7.82 9.45 6.80
CA LYS A 28 7.12 10.74 6.68
C LYS A 28 7.64 11.39 5.40
N VAL A 29 6.90 11.24 4.32
CA VAL A 29 7.15 11.95 3.07
C VAL A 29 6.46 13.30 3.26
N THR A 30 7.25 14.36 3.34
CA THR A 30 6.70 15.70 3.15
C THR A 30 6.16 15.77 1.74
N GLU A 31 4.97 16.34 1.54
CA GLU A 31 4.50 16.63 0.20
C GLU A 31 5.60 17.43 -0.54
N PRO A 32 5.90 17.10 -1.81
CA PRO A 32 6.82 17.91 -2.59
C PRO A 32 6.28 19.34 -2.64
N ASP A 33 7.10 20.32 -2.28
CA ASP A 33 6.72 21.75 -2.33
C ASP A 33 6.36 22.20 -3.76
N GLU A 34 6.86 21.49 -4.76
CA GLU A 34 6.62 21.74 -6.18
C GLU A 34 5.82 20.57 -6.78
N ALA A 35 4.77 20.90 -7.54
CA ALA A 35 4.10 19.91 -8.38
C ALA A 35 5.13 19.22 -9.29
N PRO A 36 4.98 17.92 -9.62
CA PRO A 36 5.90 17.25 -10.52
C PRO A 36 6.06 18.07 -11.80
N GLY A 37 7.26 18.62 -11.98
CA GLY A 37 7.55 19.52 -13.08
C GLY A 37 7.46 18.76 -14.39
N GLY A 38 6.56 19.19 -15.25
CA GLY A 38 6.45 18.67 -16.61
C GLY A 38 5.02 18.73 -17.13
N PRO A 39 4.83 18.80 -18.45
CA PRO A 39 3.51 18.53 -19.00
C PRO A 39 3.09 17.11 -18.57
N ALA A 40 1.81 16.95 -18.22
CA ALA A 40 1.25 15.61 -18.08
C ALA A 40 1.60 14.84 -19.35
N GLY A 41 2.38 13.76 -19.22
CA GLY A 41 2.86 13.00 -20.36
C GLY A 41 1.67 12.42 -21.11
N THR A 42 1.18 13.12 -22.13
CA THR A 42 0.28 12.55 -23.10
C THR A 42 1.18 11.79 -24.05
N SER A 43 1.33 10.48 -23.83
CA SER A 43 1.94 9.59 -24.82
C SER A 43 1.18 9.78 -26.14
N GLN A 44 1.77 10.50 -27.10
CA GLN A 44 1.36 10.37 -28.49
C GLN A 44 1.91 9.03 -28.96
N GLY A 45 1.04 8.04 -29.06
CA GLY A 45 1.35 6.83 -29.80
C GLY A 45 1.60 7.25 -31.25
N ASN A 46 2.87 7.25 -31.66
CA ASN A 46 3.20 7.28 -33.07
C ASN A 46 3.19 5.82 -33.53
N GLU A 47 2.11 5.42 -34.21
CA GLU A 47 2.13 4.23 -35.05
C GLU A 47 2.95 4.59 -36.30
N ASP A 48 4.05 3.86 -36.53
CA ASP A 48 4.68 3.66 -37.84
C ASP A 48 4.99 2.16 -37.99
#